data_AF-A0A6I1R0P6-F1
#
_entry.id   AF-A0A6I1R0P6-F1
#
_cell.length_a   1.000
_cell.length_b   1.000
_cell.length_c   1.000
_cell.angle_alpha   90.00
_cell.angle_beta   90.00
_cell.angle_gamma   90.00
#
_symmetry.space_group_name_H-M   'P 1'
#
loop_
_entity.id
_entity.type
_entity.pdbx_description
1 polymer ?
#
loop_
_entity_poly.entity_id
_entity_poly.type
_entity_poly.pdbx_seq_one_letter_code
_entity_poly.pdbx_strand_id
1 'polypeptide(L)'
;MMRLPPRDDGPVRVLIQEPQAPHIFARSQLVLSRFTAEIIKWEPYAAASLGRKLRIWVRGLHTGEALGFAGQTVAGLASLGGCFLVWTGFAMAWRRFRYRKRDADDATTVEYVSAQVEIKPAVIQSAPQINETSKERAKIEMEQANSSAINGYSHNGHEDARAGWNAAPYDGDSVLILYGTVTGNAESLAIKMAASLRHAGFTARVRDMAHCQPHVLTQTNCVLMVVSTYGDGEPPEDTAPFWEAVVHGNGLNLRDVKFSVLALGNTTFDHFCKCGREFDVALERHGATRFFPRVDCDVDFDAPAKYWIEGVLGSLQRENYGATPAGI
;
A
#
# COMPACT_ATOMS: atom_id res chain seq x y z
N MET A 1 1.02 50.81 -6.12
CA MET A 1 -0.01 49.89 -6.63
C MET A 1 -1.32 50.18 -5.90
N MET A 2 -2.40 50.44 -6.61
CA MET A 2 -3.71 50.77 -6.04
C MET A 2 -4.62 49.54 -6.17
N ARG A 3 -5.20 49.07 -5.07
CA ARG A 3 -6.16 47.95 -5.09
C ARG A 3 -7.55 48.49 -4.77
N LEU A 4 -8.43 48.41 -5.75
CA LEU A 4 -9.84 48.76 -5.58
C LEU A 4 -10.55 47.67 -4.76
N PRO A 5 -11.45 48.06 -3.85
CA PRO A 5 -12.21 47.12 -3.04
C PRO A 5 -13.24 46.35 -3.89
N PRO A 6 -13.60 45.11 -3.49
CA PRO A 6 -14.59 44.29 -4.19
C PRO A 6 -16.05 44.69 -3.92
N ARG A 7 -16.30 45.63 -3.00
CA ARG A 7 -17.61 46.22 -2.70
C ARG A 7 -17.54 47.72 -2.91
N ASP A 8 -18.64 48.33 -3.37
CA ASP A 8 -18.67 49.73 -3.78
C ASP A 8 -18.40 50.73 -2.65
N ASP A 9 -18.64 50.33 -1.41
CA ASP A 9 -18.48 51.10 -0.17
C ASP A 9 -17.13 50.89 0.55
N GLY A 10 -16.25 50.03 0.02
CA GLY A 10 -15.00 49.68 0.68
C GLY A 10 -13.96 50.81 0.65
N PRO A 11 -13.02 50.85 1.63
CA PRO A 11 -11.92 51.80 1.61
C PRO A 11 -10.88 51.42 0.53
N VAL A 12 -10.32 52.42 -0.13
CA VAL A 12 -9.28 52.25 -1.14
C VAL A 12 -7.94 52.09 -0.44
N ARG A 13 -7.20 51.02 -0.80
CA ARG A 13 -5.85 50.79 -0.27
C ARG A 13 -4.82 51.09 -1.34
N VAL A 14 -3.93 52.00 -1.02
CA VAL A 14 -2.78 52.37 -1.86
C VAL A 14 -1.52 51.89 -1.17
N LEU A 15 -0.74 51.07 -1.89
CA LEU A 15 0.60 50.70 -1.49
C LEU A 15 1.58 51.67 -2.13
N ILE A 16 2.26 52.44 -1.29
CA ILE A 16 3.22 53.47 -1.66
C ILE A 16 4.61 52.95 -1.33
N GLN A 17 5.53 53.11 -2.28
CA GLN A 17 6.95 52.87 -2.05
C GLN A 17 7.60 54.23 -1.87
N GLU A 18 8.12 54.49 -0.68
CA GLU A 18 8.72 55.77 -0.34
C GLU A 18 10.09 55.91 -1.03
N PRO A 19 10.52 57.12 -1.44
CA PRO A 19 11.82 57.33 -2.07
C PRO A 19 13.02 56.87 -1.23
N GLN A 20 12.88 56.88 0.10
CA GLN A 20 13.91 56.41 1.04
C GLN A 20 13.63 55.01 1.61
N ALA A 21 12.79 54.21 0.93
CA ALA A 21 12.49 52.86 1.38
C ALA A 21 13.77 52.00 1.42
N PRO A 22 14.06 51.29 2.53
CA PRO A 22 15.31 50.54 2.70
C PRO A 22 15.47 49.36 1.74
N HIS A 23 14.37 48.86 1.17
CA HIS A 23 14.39 47.80 0.15
C HIS A 23 13.12 47.84 -0.71
N ILE A 24 13.14 47.16 -1.86
CA ILE A 24 12.05 47.12 -2.86
C ILE A 24 10.72 46.54 -2.34
N PHE A 25 10.75 45.86 -1.20
CA PHE A 25 9.57 45.28 -0.56
C PHE A 25 9.01 46.15 0.58
N ALA A 26 9.72 47.21 1.00
CA ALA A 26 9.29 48.12 2.05
C ALA A 26 8.23 49.08 1.49
N ARG A 27 6.97 48.64 1.53
CA ARG A 27 5.81 49.42 1.06
C ARG A 27 4.97 49.88 2.25
N SER A 28 4.69 51.18 2.29
CA SER A 28 3.77 51.81 3.23
C SER A 28 2.33 51.68 2.72
N GLN A 29 1.37 51.56 3.64
CA GLN A 29 -0.04 51.41 3.31
C GLN A 29 -0.81 52.67 3.68
N LEU A 30 -1.46 53.26 2.68
CA LEU A 30 -2.41 54.35 2.82
C LEU A 30 -3.81 53.81 2.55
N VAL A 31 -4.73 54.05 3.48
CA VAL A 31 -6.15 53.67 3.37
C VAL A 31 -6.97 54.95 3.30
N LEU A 32 -7.68 55.12 2.20
CA LEU A 32 -8.46 56.31 1.89
C LEU A 32 -9.95 55.96 1.80
N SER A 33 -10.80 56.88 2.23
CA SER A 33 -12.23 56.85 1.91
C SER A 33 -12.43 57.15 0.42
N ARG A 34 -13.25 56.33 -0.26
CA ARG A 34 -13.52 56.50 -1.70
C ARG A 34 -14.30 57.79 -2.00
N PHE A 35 -15.19 58.20 -1.10
CA PHE A 35 -16.13 59.31 -1.33
C PHE A 35 -15.61 60.65 -0.84
N THR A 36 -14.92 60.68 0.29
CA THR A 36 -14.45 61.92 0.93
C THR A 36 -12.97 62.19 0.69
N ALA A 37 -12.22 61.23 0.12
CA ALA A 37 -10.76 61.26 0.00
C ALA A 37 -10.00 61.43 1.33
N GLU A 38 -10.70 61.27 2.47
CA GLU A 38 -10.08 61.36 3.78
C GLU A 38 -9.19 60.15 4.08
N ILE A 39 -8.13 60.41 4.84
CA ILE A 39 -7.18 59.39 5.27
C ILE A 39 -7.77 58.64 6.45
N ILE A 40 -8.24 57.41 6.19
CA ILE A 40 -8.78 56.52 7.23
C ILE A 40 -7.64 55.91 8.05
N LYS A 41 -6.53 55.54 7.39
CA LYS A 41 -5.39 54.90 8.05
C LYS A 41 -4.09 55.12 7.29
N TRP A 42 -3.06 55.56 8.01
CA TRP A 42 -1.69 55.63 7.50
C TRP A 42 -0.80 54.67 8.31
N GLU A 43 -0.20 53.70 7.64
CA GLU A 43 0.73 52.75 8.25
C GLU A 43 2.06 52.79 7.49
N PRO A 44 3.03 53.59 7.96
CA PRO A 44 4.36 53.60 7.36
C PRO A 44 5.06 52.28 7.62
N TYR A 45 5.87 51.82 6.67
CA TYR A 45 6.61 50.56 6.80
C TYR A 45 7.45 50.48 8.08
N ALA A 46 8.04 51.60 8.50
CA ALA A 46 8.81 51.69 9.74
C ALA A 46 7.99 51.27 10.98
N ALA A 47 6.71 51.67 11.03
CA ALA A 47 5.78 51.37 12.12
C ALA A 47 5.09 50.00 11.97
N ALA A 48 5.36 49.24 10.91
CA ALA A 48 4.78 47.91 10.73
C ALA A 48 5.33 46.91 11.76
N SER A 49 4.46 46.00 12.23
CA SER A 49 4.84 44.95 13.18
C SER A 49 5.88 43.98 12.59
N LEU A 50 6.68 43.38 13.47
CA LEU A 50 7.75 42.45 13.09
C LEU A 50 7.24 41.26 12.28
N GLY A 51 6.09 40.69 12.64
CA GLY A 51 5.45 39.60 11.89
C GLY A 51 4.95 40.02 10.49
N ARG A 52 4.54 41.28 10.31
CA ARG A 52 4.18 41.81 8.97
C ARG A 52 5.43 42.04 8.12
N LYS A 53 6.51 42.56 8.70
CA LYS A 53 7.81 42.70 8.03
C LYS A 53 8.33 41.34 7.57
N LEU A 54 8.33 40.32 8.44
CA LEU A 54 8.73 38.96 8.07
C LEU A 54 7.92 38.39 6.89
N ARG A 55 6.58 38.50 6.91
CA ARG A 55 5.74 38.02 5.81
C ARG A 55 6.03 38.70 4.47
N ILE A 56 6.41 39.98 4.47
CA ILE A 56 6.82 40.70 3.26
C ILE A 56 8.11 40.08 2.68
N TRP A 57 9.02 39.64 3.55
CA TRP A 57 10.28 39.00 3.15
C TRP A 57 10.11 37.54 2.72
N VAL A 58 9.12 36.81 3.22
CA VAL A 58 8.86 35.40 2.84
C VAL A 58 8.77 35.21 1.33
N ARG A 59 8.02 36.07 0.63
CA ARG A 59 7.90 35.98 -0.83
C ARG A 59 9.25 36.19 -1.51
N GLY A 60 10.00 37.21 -1.11
CA GLY A 60 11.31 37.52 -1.70
C GLY A 60 12.35 36.43 -1.44
N LEU A 61 12.29 35.76 -0.29
CA LEU A 61 13.15 34.62 0.02
C LEU A 61 12.77 33.39 -0.79
N HIS A 62 11.46 33.10 -0.93
CA HIS A 62 10.98 31.97 -1.72
C HIS A 62 11.30 32.10 -3.21
N THR A 63 11.26 33.31 -3.77
CA THR A 63 11.60 33.57 -5.18
C THR A 63 13.10 33.85 -5.39
N GLY A 64 13.90 33.88 -4.32
CA GLY A 64 15.33 34.24 -4.37
C GLY A 64 15.61 35.73 -4.62
N GLU A 65 14.60 36.56 -4.90
CA GLU A 65 14.74 38.00 -5.16
C GLU A 65 15.35 38.77 -3.98
N ALA A 66 15.13 38.30 -2.75
CA ALA A 66 15.60 38.96 -1.53
C ALA A 66 17.14 39.00 -1.40
N LEU A 67 17.84 38.03 -1.99
CA LEU A 67 19.31 37.93 -1.94
C LEU A 67 19.94 38.24 -3.31
N GLY A 68 19.16 38.81 -4.25
CA GLY A 68 19.60 39.15 -5.60
C GLY A 68 20.05 37.92 -6.40
N PHE A 69 21.09 38.08 -7.20
CA PHE A 69 21.57 37.05 -8.12
C PHE A 69 21.96 35.75 -7.40
N ALA A 70 22.58 35.85 -6.21
CA ALA A 70 22.97 34.66 -5.44
C ALA A 70 21.73 33.86 -4.98
N GLY A 71 20.69 34.54 -4.49
CA GLY A 71 19.44 33.89 -4.08
C GLY A 71 18.69 33.25 -5.23
N GLN A 72 18.61 33.93 -6.37
CA GLN A 72 17.99 33.41 -7.58
C GLN A 72 18.72 32.16 -8.11
N THR A 73 20.05 32.13 -8.01
CA THR A 73 20.85 30.96 -8.41
C THR A 73 20.55 29.75 -7.52
N VAL A 74 20.48 29.95 -6.19
CA VAL A 74 20.15 28.88 -5.23
C VAL A 74 18.73 28.35 -5.46
N ALA A 75 17.74 29.23 -5.67
CA ALA A 75 16.37 28.85 -5.97
C ALA A 75 16.25 28.06 -7.29
N GLY A 76 17.04 28.46 -8.31
CA GLY A 76 17.15 27.75 -9.58
C GLY A 76 17.74 26.34 -9.41
N LEU A 77 18.84 26.21 -8.66
CA LEU A 77 19.44 24.91 -8.34
C LEU A 77 18.49 24.00 -7.55
N ALA A 78 17.75 24.54 -6.58
CA ALA A 78 16.76 23.79 -5.83
C ALA A 78 15.64 23.24 -6.74
N SER A 79 15.22 24.02 -7.74
CA SER A 79 14.21 23.61 -8.73
C SER A 79 14.73 22.48 -9.63
N LEU A 80 16.03 22.48 -10.00
CA LEU A 80 16.67 21.37 -10.70
C LEU A 80 16.72 20.09 -9.85
N GLY A 81 16.90 20.21 -8.53
CA GLY A 81 16.78 19.09 -7.59
C GLY A 81 15.41 18.41 -7.64
N GLY A 82 14.33 19.19 -7.84
CA GLY A 82 12.98 18.66 -8.05
C GLY A 82 12.87 17.75 -9.28
N CYS A 83 13.53 18.11 -10.38
CA CYS A 83 13.60 17.25 -11.58
C CYS A 83 14.30 15.92 -11.29
N PHE A 84 15.32 15.92 -10.43
CA PHE A 84 16.00 14.69 -10.01
C PHE A 84 15.07 13.78 -9.19
N LEU A 85 14.27 14.33 -8.29
CA LEU A 85 13.28 13.57 -7.53
C LEU A 85 12.20 12.95 -8.43
N VAL A 86 11.68 13.72 -9.38
CA VAL A 86 10.73 13.20 -10.39
C VAL A 86 11.38 12.09 -11.22
N TRP A 87 12.63 12.28 -11.64
CA TRP A 87 13.38 11.25 -12.36
C TRP A 87 13.57 9.98 -11.53
N THR A 88 13.91 10.09 -10.24
CA THR A 88 14.04 8.91 -9.37
C THR A 88 12.71 8.18 -9.19
N GLY A 89 11.61 8.91 -8.98
CA GLY A 89 10.27 8.31 -8.91
C GLY A 89 9.88 7.62 -10.22
N PHE A 90 10.13 8.27 -11.37
CA PHE A 90 9.90 7.68 -12.68
C PHE A 90 10.79 6.47 -12.94
N ALA A 91 12.08 6.51 -12.58
CA ALA A 91 13.02 5.41 -12.74
C ALA A 91 12.60 4.19 -11.93
N MET A 92 12.10 4.39 -10.70
CA MET A 92 11.54 3.31 -9.87
C MET A 92 10.24 2.75 -10.46
N ALA A 93 9.33 3.60 -10.94
CA ALA A 93 8.11 3.17 -11.63
C ALA A 93 8.41 2.39 -12.93
N TRP A 94 9.36 2.88 -13.71
CA TRP A 94 9.81 2.24 -14.95
C TRP A 94 10.50 0.89 -14.69
N ARG A 95 11.29 0.79 -13.62
CA ARG A 95 11.87 -0.47 -13.16
C ARG A 95 10.77 -1.49 -12.84
N ARG A 96 9.74 -1.10 -12.09
CA ARG A 96 8.56 -1.95 -11.80
C ARG A 96 7.83 -2.41 -13.07
N PHE A 97 7.71 -1.54 -14.06
CA PHE A 97 7.07 -1.87 -15.34
C PHE A 97 7.90 -2.86 -16.19
N ARG A 98 9.23 -2.69 -16.24
CA ARG A 98 10.12 -3.63 -16.95
C ARG A 98 10.21 -5.01 -16.30
N TYR A 99 10.17 -5.09 -14.96
CA TYR A 99 10.11 -6.39 -14.29
C TYR A 99 8.82 -7.15 -14.65
N ARG A 100 7.67 -6.47 -14.70
CA ARG A 100 6.40 -7.08 -15.13
C ARG A 100 6.44 -7.65 -16.55
N LYS A 101 7.24 -7.05 -17.44
CA LYS A 101 7.43 -7.57 -18.81
C LYS A 101 8.38 -8.77 -18.83
N ARG A 102 9.45 -8.74 -18.04
CA ARG A 102 10.40 -9.86 -17.96
C ARG A 102 9.79 -11.10 -17.33
N ASP A 103 8.96 -10.95 -16.29
CA ASP A 103 8.22 -12.06 -15.68
C ASP A 103 7.17 -12.63 -16.65
N ALA A 104 6.57 -11.80 -17.51
CA ALA A 104 5.67 -12.26 -18.57
C ALA A 104 6.42 -13.02 -19.67
N ASP A 105 7.59 -12.52 -20.11
CA ASP A 105 8.43 -13.18 -21.11
C ASP A 105 9.00 -14.52 -20.58
N ASP A 106 9.40 -14.58 -19.31
CA ASP A 106 9.84 -15.83 -18.64
C ASP A 106 8.68 -16.81 -18.48
N ALA A 107 7.47 -16.35 -18.12
CA ALA A 107 6.28 -17.19 -18.04
C ALA A 107 5.87 -17.79 -19.40
N THR A 108 5.92 -16.99 -20.48
CA THR A 108 5.66 -17.48 -21.85
C THR A 108 6.73 -18.49 -22.30
N THR A 109 7.99 -18.32 -21.89
CA THR A 109 9.07 -19.26 -22.21
C THR A 109 8.90 -20.60 -21.48
N VAL A 110 8.48 -20.57 -20.21
CA VAL A 110 8.20 -21.78 -19.42
C VAL A 110 6.98 -22.55 -19.97
N GLU A 111 5.93 -21.84 -20.40
CA GLU A 111 4.75 -22.44 -21.04
C GLU A 111 5.12 -23.13 -22.37
N TYR A 112 6.00 -22.52 -23.17
CA TYR A 112 6.46 -23.09 -24.45
C TYR A 112 7.36 -24.33 -24.27
N VAL A 113 8.26 -24.33 -23.26
CA VAL A 113 9.12 -25.48 -22.95
C VAL A 113 8.30 -26.65 -22.40
N SER A 114 7.25 -26.38 -21.63
CA SER A 114 6.36 -27.41 -21.07
C SER A 114 5.47 -28.07 -22.15
N ALA A 115 5.06 -27.31 -23.17
CA ALA A 115 4.27 -27.82 -24.28
C ALA A 115 5.04 -28.75 -25.25
N GLN A 116 6.39 -28.75 -25.20
CA GLN A 116 7.23 -29.57 -26.08
C GLN A 116 7.71 -30.88 -25.43
N VAL A 117 7.47 -31.09 -24.13
CA VAL A 117 7.82 -32.32 -23.40
C VAL A 117 6.55 -33.13 -23.15
N GLU A 118 5.95 -33.65 -24.23
CA GLU A 118 4.88 -34.64 -24.12
C GLU A 118 5.51 -36.03 -23.93
N ILE A 119 5.55 -36.50 -22.68
CA ILE A 119 6.03 -37.83 -22.32
C ILE A 119 5.00 -38.87 -22.77
N LYS A 120 5.40 -39.80 -23.66
CA LYS A 120 4.61 -40.97 -24.04
C LYS A 120 4.31 -41.84 -22.81
N PRO A 121 3.04 -42.09 -22.44
CA PRO A 121 2.72 -43.08 -21.43
C PRO A 121 2.59 -44.46 -22.09
N ALA A 122 3.52 -45.35 -21.77
CA ALA A 122 3.31 -46.78 -21.99
C ALA A 122 2.78 -47.40 -20.69
N VAL A 123 1.62 -48.03 -20.80
CA VAL A 123 1.03 -49.03 -19.89
C VAL A 123 0.47 -48.48 -18.56
N ILE A 124 -0.86 -48.42 -18.46
CA ILE A 124 -1.72 -49.20 -17.55
C ILE A 124 -3.19 -48.95 -17.97
N GLN A 125 -3.87 -50.01 -18.40
CA GLN A 125 -5.32 -50.07 -18.58
C GLN A 125 -6.00 -50.21 -17.21
N SER A 126 -6.91 -49.29 -16.84
CA SER A 126 -8.30 -49.58 -16.43
C SER A 126 -9.00 -48.41 -15.69
N ALA A 127 -10.14 -47.97 -16.27
CA ALA A 127 -11.30 -47.22 -15.71
C ALA A 127 -11.17 -45.73 -15.28
N PRO A 128 -12.28 -44.94 -15.24
CA PRO A 128 -13.46 -44.87 -16.12
C PRO A 128 -13.51 -43.54 -16.91
N GLN A 129 -14.16 -43.55 -18.08
CA GLN A 129 -14.27 -42.40 -18.98
C GLN A 129 -15.21 -41.31 -18.41
N ILE A 130 -14.63 -40.19 -17.97
CA ILE A 130 -15.36 -38.95 -17.68
C ILE A 130 -15.46 -38.16 -18.98
N ASN A 131 -16.68 -37.94 -19.47
CA ASN A 131 -16.94 -37.35 -20.79
C ASN A 131 -16.46 -35.89 -20.92
N GLU A 132 -15.96 -35.52 -22.11
CA GLU A 132 -15.38 -34.20 -22.41
C GLU A 132 -16.35 -33.02 -22.18
N THR A 133 -17.66 -33.29 -22.24
CA THR A 133 -18.72 -32.29 -22.04
C THR A 133 -18.69 -31.65 -20.64
N SER A 134 -18.20 -32.39 -19.63
CA SER A 134 -18.10 -31.89 -18.25
C SER A 134 -16.87 -31.00 -18.04
N LYS A 135 -15.77 -31.28 -18.76
CA LYS A 135 -14.54 -30.46 -18.72
C LYS A 135 -14.74 -29.13 -19.42
N GLU A 136 -15.50 -29.13 -20.52
CA GLU A 136 -15.76 -27.92 -21.31
C GLU A 136 -16.72 -26.96 -20.61
N ARG A 137 -17.72 -27.49 -19.88
CA ARG A 137 -18.60 -26.68 -19.01
C ARG A 137 -17.85 -26.01 -17.85
N ALA A 138 -16.96 -26.73 -17.18
CA ALA A 138 -16.15 -26.17 -16.09
C ALA A 138 -15.19 -25.07 -16.60
N LYS A 139 -14.63 -25.24 -17.80
CA LYS A 139 -13.75 -24.25 -18.42
C LYS A 139 -14.51 -22.97 -18.81
N ILE A 140 -15.74 -23.10 -19.33
CA ILE A 140 -16.59 -21.95 -19.69
C ILE A 140 -17.06 -21.18 -18.45
N GLU A 141 -17.45 -21.86 -17.36
CA GLU A 141 -17.81 -21.18 -16.09
C GLU A 141 -16.61 -20.42 -15.48
N MET A 142 -15.41 -21.00 -15.55
CA MET A 142 -14.19 -20.40 -15.04
C MET A 142 -13.73 -19.19 -15.87
N GLU A 143 -13.91 -19.23 -17.20
CA GLU A 143 -13.59 -18.12 -18.11
C GLU A 143 -14.60 -16.96 -17.99
N GLN A 144 -15.88 -17.27 -17.77
CA GLN A 144 -16.92 -16.26 -17.52
C GLN A 144 -16.75 -15.57 -16.16
N ALA A 145 -16.35 -16.32 -15.12
CA ALA A 145 -15.99 -15.75 -13.82
C ALA A 145 -14.77 -14.82 -13.90
N ASN A 146 -13.77 -15.16 -14.73
CA ASN A 146 -12.57 -14.35 -14.88
C ASN A 146 -12.79 -13.07 -15.72
N SER A 147 -13.67 -13.13 -16.74
CA SER A 147 -13.96 -11.99 -17.62
C SER A 147 -14.78 -10.88 -16.94
N SER A 148 -15.62 -11.24 -15.95
CA SER A 148 -16.38 -10.26 -15.15
C SER A 148 -15.51 -9.50 -14.13
N ALA A 149 -14.36 -10.05 -13.72
CA ALA A 149 -13.46 -9.42 -12.75
C ALA A 149 -12.57 -8.32 -13.36
N ILE A 150 -12.36 -8.34 -14.68
CA ILE A 150 -11.40 -7.45 -15.36
C ILE A 150 -12.04 -6.12 -15.82
N ASN A 151 -13.35 -6.10 -16.13
CA ASN A 151 -14.01 -4.90 -16.69
C ASN A 151 -14.53 -3.88 -15.65
N GLY A 152 -14.26 -4.08 -14.35
CA GLY A 152 -14.83 -3.27 -13.26
C GLY A 152 -13.92 -2.22 -12.63
N TYR A 153 -12.70 -1.99 -13.12
CA TYR A 153 -11.79 -0.98 -12.55
C TYR A 153 -11.92 0.37 -13.25
N SER A 154 -12.98 1.10 -12.91
CA SER A 154 -13.07 2.55 -13.14
C SER A 154 -13.13 3.27 -11.79
N HIS A 155 -12.28 4.28 -11.66
CA HIS A 155 -12.13 5.14 -10.49
C HIS A 155 -13.49 5.79 -10.12
N ASN A 156 -13.99 5.47 -8.91
CA ASN A 156 -14.91 6.22 -8.02
C ASN A 156 -16.08 5.36 -7.53
N GLY A 157 -15.97 4.85 -6.29
CA GLY A 157 -17.05 4.14 -5.60
C GLY A 157 -16.52 3.33 -4.42
N HIS A 158 -16.15 4.00 -3.33
CA HIS A 158 -15.35 3.41 -2.24
C HIS A 158 -16.16 2.66 -1.16
N GLU A 159 -17.47 2.47 -1.30
CA GLU A 159 -18.30 1.90 -0.23
C GLU A 159 -19.08 0.64 -0.64
N ASP A 160 -19.55 0.52 -1.90
CA ASP A 160 -20.45 -0.58 -2.27
C ASP A 160 -19.75 -1.88 -2.73
N ALA A 161 -18.45 -1.83 -3.08
CA ALA A 161 -17.70 -3.02 -3.51
C ALA A 161 -17.18 -3.90 -2.34
N ARG A 162 -17.25 -3.42 -1.09
CA ARG A 162 -16.77 -4.15 0.10
C ARG A 162 -17.78 -5.17 0.66
N ALA A 163 -19.04 -5.11 0.22
CA ALA A 163 -20.12 -5.92 0.78
C ALA A 163 -20.24 -7.36 0.21
N GLY A 164 -19.65 -7.64 -0.96
CA GLY A 164 -19.84 -8.93 -1.66
C GLY A 164 -18.91 -10.09 -1.23
N TRP A 165 -17.94 -9.86 -0.34
CA TRP A 165 -16.84 -10.80 -0.10
C TRP A 165 -16.94 -11.54 1.26
N ASN A 166 -17.94 -11.20 2.07
CA ASN A 166 -18.00 -11.59 3.49
C ASN A 166 -18.79 -12.86 3.82
N ALA A 167 -19.41 -13.55 2.84
CA ALA A 167 -20.49 -14.50 3.15
C ALA A 167 -20.27 -15.98 2.75
N ALA A 168 -19.18 -16.34 2.06
CA ALA A 168 -18.94 -17.76 1.75
C ALA A 168 -18.40 -18.51 2.99
N PRO A 169 -19.02 -19.63 3.43
CA PRO A 169 -18.46 -20.47 4.50
C PRO A 169 -17.03 -20.92 4.16
N TYR A 170 -16.16 -21.03 5.16
CA TYR A 170 -14.82 -21.61 4.98
C TYR A 170 -14.95 -23.14 4.92
N ASP A 171 -14.37 -23.72 3.88
CA ASP A 171 -14.49 -25.14 3.50
C ASP A 171 -13.29 -25.99 3.91
N GLY A 172 -12.40 -25.49 4.78
CA GLY A 172 -11.23 -26.21 5.29
C GLY A 172 -10.06 -26.33 4.30
N ASP A 173 -10.33 -26.35 2.99
CA ASP A 173 -9.34 -26.43 1.90
C ASP A 173 -8.85 -25.05 1.43
N SER A 174 -9.35 -23.97 2.02
CA SER A 174 -9.01 -22.60 1.66
C SER A 174 -7.94 -21.98 2.57
N VAL A 175 -6.92 -21.40 1.96
CA VAL A 175 -5.89 -20.59 2.62
C VAL A 175 -6.47 -19.22 2.96
N LEU A 176 -6.53 -18.90 4.25
CA LEU A 176 -6.92 -17.57 4.72
C LEU A 176 -5.68 -16.68 4.84
N ILE A 177 -5.71 -15.54 4.17
CA ILE A 177 -4.69 -14.51 4.27
C ILE A 177 -5.29 -13.32 5.01
N LEU A 178 -4.74 -12.99 6.17
CA LEU A 178 -5.12 -11.82 6.94
C LEU A 178 -4.07 -10.74 6.78
N TYR A 179 -4.50 -9.49 6.59
CA TYR A 179 -3.60 -8.35 6.57
C TYR A 179 -3.94 -7.26 7.60
N GLY A 180 -2.91 -6.62 8.12
CA GLY A 180 -3.01 -5.40 8.93
C GLY A 180 -2.11 -4.31 8.35
N THR A 181 -2.69 -3.16 7.99
CA THR A 181 -2.01 -2.11 7.21
C THR A 181 -2.47 -0.70 7.61
N VAL A 182 -1.68 0.32 7.27
CA VAL A 182 -2.13 1.74 7.25
C VAL A 182 -1.97 2.30 5.84
N THR A 183 -0.79 2.14 5.23
CA THR A 183 -0.47 2.70 3.91
C THR A 183 -0.75 1.75 2.72
N GLY A 184 -1.25 0.54 2.98
CA GLY A 184 -1.62 -0.44 1.93
C GLY A 184 -0.51 -1.42 1.48
N ASN A 185 0.70 -1.34 2.06
CA ASN A 185 1.79 -2.26 1.68
C ASN A 185 1.48 -3.73 2.04
N ALA A 186 1.03 -3.98 3.26
CA ALA A 186 0.69 -5.33 3.72
C ALA A 186 -0.51 -5.90 2.93
N GLU A 187 -1.53 -5.09 2.66
CA GLU A 187 -2.67 -5.45 1.79
C GLU A 187 -2.20 -5.84 0.38
N SER A 188 -1.35 -5.03 -0.23
CA SER A 188 -0.82 -5.30 -1.57
C SER A 188 -0.05 -6.62 -1.63
N LEU A 189 0.73 -6.95 -0.59
CA LEU A 189 1.45 -8.21 -0.48
C LEU A 189 0.51 -9.41 -0.24
N ALA A 190 -0.53 -9.23 0.57
CA ALA A 190 -1.57 -10.25 0.77
C ALA A 190 -2.30 -10.58 -0.53
N ILE A 191 -2.65 -9.56 -1.34
CA ILE A 191 -3.27 -9.75 -2.66
C ILE A 191 -2.31 -10.48 -3.61
N LYS A 192 -1.02 -10.13 -3.62
CA LYS A 192 -0.01 -10.84 -4.42
C LYS A 192 0.11 -12.31 -4.01
N MET A 193 0.16 -12.60 -2.71
CA MET A 193 0.21 -13.97 -2.19
C MET A 193 -1.03 -14.77 -2.64
N ALA A 194 -2.21 -14.17 -2.54
CA ALA A 194 -3.45 -14.81 -2.98
C ALA A 194 -3.45 -15.12 -4.48
N ALA A 195 -2.95 -14.20 -5.30
CA ALA A 195 -2.80 -14.42 -6.74
C ALA A 195 -1.84 -15.60 -7.04
N SER A 196 -0.69 -15.66 -6.35
CA SER A 196 0.27 -16.75 -6.48
C SER A 196 -0.32 -18.10 -6.07
N LEU A 197 -1.08 -18.16 -4.97
CA LEU A 197 -1.77 -19.37 -4.52
C LEU A 197 -2.83 -19.83 -5.52
N ARG A 198 -3.66 -18.91 -6.02
CA ARG A 198 -4.72 -19.23 -6.99
C ARG A 198 -4.13 -19.73 -8.31
N HIS A 199 -3.05 -19.12 -8.78
CA HIS A 199 -2.32 -19.60 -9.96
C HIS A 199 -1.78 -21.03 -9.78
N ALA A 200 -1.42 -21.41 -8.55
CA ALA A 200 -0.99 -22.75 -8.21
C ALA A 200 -2.13 -23.73 -7.87
N GLY A 201 -3.40 -23.33 -8.06
CA GLY A 201 -4.56 -24.19 -7.85
C GLY A 201 -5.12 -24.21 -6.43
N PHE A 202 -4.65 -23.35 -5.52
CA PHE A 202 -5.20 -23.24 -4.17
C PHE A 202 -6.36 -22.24 -4.10
N THR A 203 -7.37 -22.54 -3.28
CA THR A 203 -8.39 -21.55 -2.90
C THR A 203 -7.79 -20.59 -1.88
N ALA A 204 -7.61 -19.32 -2.24
CA ALA A 204 -7.10 -18.29 -1.34
C ALA A 204 -8.11 -17.18 -1.08
N ARG A 205 -8.30 -16.81 0.18
CA ARG A 205 -9.21 -15.74 0.64
C ARG A 205 -8.41 -14.68 1.37
N VAL A 206 -8.63 -13.41 1.06
CA VAL A 206 -7.93 -12.28 1.69
C VAL A 206 -8.91 -11.51 2.55
N ARG A 207 -8.55 -11.19 3.80
CA ARG A 207 -9.36 -10.35 4.68
C ARG A 207 -8.52 -9.33 5.45
N ASP A 208 -9.14 -8.20 5.68
CA ASP A 208 -8.63 -7.17 6.60
C ASP A 208 -8.84 -7.62 8.05
N MET A 209 -7.77 -7.58 8.86
CA MET A 209 -7.84 -7.87 10.29
C MET A 209 -8.82 -6.93 11.02
N ALA A 210 -9.00 -5.69 10.55
CA ALA A 210 -9.93 -4.71 11.11
C ALA A 210 -11.41 -5.16 11.08
N HIS A 211 -11.74 -6.13 10.22
CA HIS A 211 -13.09 -6.64 10.03
C HIS A 211 -13.20 -8.12 10.37
N CYS A 212 -12.27 -8.64 11.17
CA CYS A 212 -12.24 -10.03 11.59
C CYS A 212 -12.34 -10.14 13.12
N GLN A 213 -12.95 -11.24 13.56
CA GLN A 213 -12.85 -11.68 14.95
C GLN A 213 -11.90 -12.88 15.02
N PRO A 214 -11.24 -13.13 16.17
CA PRO A 214 -10.23 -14.19 16.31
C PRO A 214 -10.73 -15.60 15.94
N HIS A 215 -12.02 -15.87 16.10
CA HIS A 215 -12.63 -17.17 15.75
C HIS A 215 -12.51 -17.51 14.25
N VAL A 216 -12.22 -16.54 13.37
CA VAL A 216 -11.97 -16.82 11.95
C VAL A 216 -10.76 -17.74 11.77
N LEU A 217 -9.80 -17.70 12.69
CA LEU A 217 -8.59 -18.51 12.66
C LEU A 217 -8.88 -20.00 12.89
N THR A 218 -9.98 -20.34 13.55
CA THR A 218 -10.38 -21.74 13.82
C THR A 218 -11.23 -22.32 12.69
N GLN A 219 -11.56 -21.54 11.66
CA GLN A 219 -12.44 -21.94 10.56
C GLN A 219 -11.67 -22.41 9.31
N THR A 220 -10.34 -22.44 9.38
CA THR A 220 -9.44 -22.80 8.28
C THR A 220 -8.26 -23.59 8.83
N ASN A 221 -7.65 -24.41 7.99
CA ASN A 221 -6.50 -25.22 8.35
C ASN A 221 -5.17 -24.54 7.95
N CYS A 222 -5.23 -23.39 7.26
CA CYS A 222 -4.03 -22.67 6.82
C CYS A 222 -4.25 -21.15 6.86
N VAL A 223 -3.47 -20.46 7.71
CA VAL A 223 -3.51 -19.00 7.89
C VAL A 223 -2.18 -18.37 7.53
N LEU A 224 -2.22 -17.33 6.70
CA LEU A 224 -1.08 -16.48 6.39
C LEU A 224 -1.34 -15.08 6.96
N MET A 225 -0.41 -14.57 7.77
CA MET A 225 -0.50 -13.21 8.31
C MET A 225 0.44 -12.28 7.54
N VAL A 226 -0.04 -11.13 7.10
CA VAL A 226 0.78 -10.07 6.50
C VAL A 226 0.53 -8.76 7.24
N VAL A 227 1.45 -8.33 8.09
CA VAL A 227 1.15 -7.25 9.04
C VAL A 227 2.28 -6.24 9.15
N SER A 228 1.91 -4.96 9.12
CA SER A 228 2.82 -3.86 9.37
C SER A 228 2.95 -3.55 10.86
N THR A 229 4.09 -2.99 11.26
CA THR A 229 4.34 -2.49 12.61
C THR A 229 4.43 -0.96 12.57
N TYR A 230 3.81 -0.28 13.55
CA TYR A 230 3.76 1.19 13.66
C TYR A 230 4.23 1.65 15.05
N GLY A 231 4.53 2.94 15.16
CA GLY A 231 4.86 3.59 16.43
C GLY A 231 5.97 2.86 17.18
N ASP A 232 5.70 2.56 18.46
CA ASP A 232 6.61 1.85 19.37
C ASP A 232 6.44 0.33 19.29
N GLY A 233 6.25 -0.17 18.07
CA GLY A 233 6.07 -1.59 17.80
C GLY A 233 4.62 -2.08 17.89
N GLU A 234 3.66 -1.17 17.86
CA GLU A 234 2.23 -1.42 17.90
C GLU A 234 1.70 -1.92 16.54
N PRO A 235 0.55 -2.63 16.51
CA PRO A 235 -0.18 -2.88 15.28
C PRO A 235 -0.73 -1.56 14.68
N PRO A 236 -1.17 -1.56 13.40
CA PRO A 236 -2.06 -0.53 12.88
C PRO A 236 -3.26 -0.34 13.80
N GLU A 237 -3.76 0.90 13.94
CA GLU A 237 -4.87 1.25 14.83
C GLU A 237 -6.09 0.34 14.62
N ASP A 238 -6.53 0.18 13.37
CA ASP A 238 -7.67 -0.67 13.02
C ASP A 238 -7.40 -2.17 13.23
N THR A 239 -6.12 -2.58 13.26
CA THR A 239 -5.70 -3.97 13.53
C THR A 239 -5.59 -4.27 15.03
N ALA A 240 -5.47 -3.24 15.88
CA ALA A 240 -5.21 -3.39 17.31
C ALA A 240 -6.22 -4.29 18.04
N PRO A 241 -7.55 -4.22 17.79
CA PRO A 241 -8.51 -5.11 18.46
C PRO A 241 -8.29 -6.60 18.14
N PHE A 242 -7.96 -6.92 16.88
CA PHE A 242 -7.67 -8.29 16.47
C PHE A 242 -6.34 -8.77 17.04
N TRP A 243 -5.30 -7.92 17.00
CA TRP A 243 -4.00 -8.21 17.60
C TRP A 243 -4.12 -8.46 19.10
N GLU A 244 -4.82 -7.61 19.85
CA GLU A 244 -5.01 -7.78 21.30
C GLU A 244 -5.68 -9.12 21.62
N ALA A 245 -6.75 -9.45 20.90
CA ALA A 245 -7.51 -10.66 21.15
C ALA A 245 -6.77 -11.95 20.75
N VAL A 246 -5.82 -11.89 19.79
CA VAL A 246 -4.99 -13.04 19.41
C VAL A 246 -3.71 -13.12 20.26
N VAL A 247 -3.01 -12.00 20.43
CA VAL A 247 -1.69 -11.93 21.09
C VAL A 247 -1.77 -11.94 22.60
N HIS A 248 -2.79 -11.33 23.20
CA HIS A 248 -2.98 -11.29 24.65
C HIS A 248 -4.18 -12.13 25.11
N GLY A 249 -5.10 -12.46 24.20
CA GLY A 249 -6.19 -13.37 24.48
C GLY A 249 -5.74 -14.83 24.66
N ASN A 250 -6.67 -15.62 25.22
CA ASN A 250 -6.54 -17.06 25.47
C ASN A 250 -7.78 -17.79 24.94
N GLY A 251 -7.67 -19.12 24.78
CA GLY A 251 -8.83 -19.97 24.46
C GLY A 251 -9.07 -20.23 22.97
N LEU A 252 -8.22 -19.72 22.08
CA LEU A 252 -8.19 -20.19 20.69
C LEU A 252 -7.54 -21.57 20.65
N ASN A 253 -8.22 -22.52 20.00
CA ASN A 253 -7.65 -23.83 19.71
C ASN A 253 -7.25 -23.87 18.24
N LEU A 254 -5.95 -23.73 17.97
CA LEU A 254 -5.39 -23.71 16.62
C LEU A 254 -4.57 -24.96 16.29
N ARG A 255 -4.78 -26.07 17.01
CA ARG A 255 -3.98 -27.32 16.86
C ARG A 255 -3.91 -27.85 15.42
N ASP A 256 -4.99 -27.70 14.66
CA ASP A 256 -5.09 -28.18 13.28
C ASP A 256 -4.81 -27.09 12.25
N VAL A 257 -4.34 -25.92 12.71
CA VAL A 257 -4.08 -24.75 11.88
C VAL A 257 -2.59 -24.65 11.60
N LYS A 258 -2.23 -24.57 10.34
CA LYS A 258 -0.88 -24.23 9.89
C LYS A 258 -0.77 -22.74 9.67
N PHE A 259 0.39 -22.15 9.94
CA PHE A 259 0.57 -20.73 9.68
C PHE A 259 1.98 -20.33 9.22
N SER A 260 2.04 -19.12 8.66
CA SER A 260 3.27 -18.36 8.43
C SER A 260 2.99 -16.86 8.50
N VAL A 261 4.00 -16.06 8.84
CA VAL A 261 3.88 -14.61 9.04
C VAL A 261 4.88 -13.86 8.16
N LEU A 262 4.40 -12.85 7.44
CA LEU A 262 5.20 -11.82 6.80
C LEU A 262 5.05 -10.52 7.59
N ALA A 263 6.11 -10.13 8.31
CA ALA A 263 6.10 -8.94 9.15
C ALA A 263 6.76 -7.78 8.40
N LEU A 264 6.08 -6.64 8.30
CA LEU A 264 6.65 -5.41 7.74
C LEU A 264 7.01 -4.46 8.87
N GLY A 265 8.21 -3.89 8.81
CA GLY A 265 8.69 -2.91 9.77
C GLY A 265 9.77 -2.03 9.16
N ASN A 266 10.46 -1.31 10.02
CA ASN A 266 11.60 -0.50 9.64
C ASN A 266 12.68 -0.60 10.72
N THR A 267 13.90 -0.97 10.33
CA THR A 267 15.01 -1.17 11.28
C THR A 267 15.51 0.12 11.91
N THR A 268 15.10 1.29 11.42
CA THR A 268 15.39 2.58 12.06
C THR A 268 14.63 2.79 13.37
N PHE A 269 13.66 1.92 13.70
CA PHE A 269 12.90 1.95 14.94
C PHE A 269 13.31 0.78 15.84
N ASP A 270 13.35 1.02 17.15
CA ASP A 270 13.80 0.05 18.16
C ASP A 270 12.97 -1.25 18.13
N HIS A 271 11.68 -1.12 17.82
CA HIS A 271 10.74 -2.24 17.77
C HIS A 271 10.48 -2.74 16.34
N PHE A 272 11.54 -2.91 15.56
CA PHE A 272 11.51 -3.50 14.21
C PHE A 272 10.60 -4.73 14.16
N CYS A 273 9.58 -4.79 13.30
CA CYS A 273 8.67 -5.94 13.12
C CYS A 273 7.99 -6.52 14.38
N LYS A 274 7.90 -5.79 15.50
CA LYS A 274 7.38 -6.30 16.77
C LYS A 274 5.98 -6.92 16.65
N CYS A 275 5.03 -6.23 16.00
CA CYS A 275 3.66 -6.72 15.83
C CYS A 275 3.63 -8.09 15.13
N GLY A 276 4.38 -8.26 14.03
CA GLY A 276 4.44 -9.53 13.32
C GLY A 276 5.13 -10.64 14.10
N ARG A 277 6.16 -10.32 14.90
CA ARG A 277 6.79 -11.28 15.81
C ARG A 277 5.82 -11.76 16.90
N GLU A 278 5.01 -10.87 17.44
CA GLU A 278 4.05 -11.19 18.48
C GLU A 278 2.93 -12.08 17.95
N PHE A 279 2.41 -11.82 16.74
CA PHE A 279 1.48 -12.73 16.08
C PHE A 279 2.09 -14.13 15.89
N ASP A 280 3.33 -14.20 15.42
CA ASP A 280 4.02 -15.47 15.19
C ASP A 280 4.17 -16.31 16.47
N VAL A 281 4.56 -15.67 17.58
CA VAL A 281 4.63 -16.33 18.90
C VAL A 281 3.24 -16.71 19.41
N ALA A 282 2.25 -15.83 19.27
CA ALA A 282 0.91 -16.06 19.76
C ALA A 282 0.19 -17.21 19.05
N LEU A 283 0.32 -17.31 17.72
CA LEU A 283 -0.28 -18.40 16.94
C LEU A 283 0.28 -19.76 17.38
N GLU A 284 1.59 -19.86 17.54
CA GLU A 284 2.24 -21.08 18.07
C GLU A 284 1.79 -21.38 19.51
N ARG A 285 1.66 -20.36 20.36
CA ARG A 285 1.13 -20.50 21.73
C ARG A 285 -0.29 -21.07 21.77
N HIS A 286 -1.14 -20.73 20.79
CA HIS A 286 -2.50 -21.28 20.64
C HIS A 286 -2.54 -22.67 19.97
N GLY A 287 -1.37 -23.24 19.66
CA GLY A 287 -1.21 -24.60 19.13
C GLY A 287 -1.08 -24.67 17.61
N ALA A 288 -1.05 -23.55 16.90
CA ALA A 288 -0.85 -23.57 15.45
C ALA A 288 0.57 -24.04 15.08
N THR A 289 0.70 -24.70 13.94
CA THR A 289 1.99 -25.22 13.45
C THR A 289 2.58 -24.29 12.40
N ARG A 290 3.78 -23.76 12.66
CA ARG A 290 4.51 -22.95 11.68
C ARG A 290 5.09 -23.83 10.58
N PHE A 291 4.53 -23.77 9.38
CA PHE A 291 4.99 -24.60 8.25
C PHE A 291 6.04 -23.91 7.38
N PHE A 292 6.12 -22.58 7.44
CA PHE A 292 7.18 -21.79 6.81
C PHE A 292 7.61 -20.67 7.78
N PRO A 293 8.92 -20.43 7.97
CA PRO A 293 9.42 -19.46 8.94
C PRO A 293 8.88 -18.05 8.66
N ARG A 294 8.69 -17.28 9.74
CA ARG A 294 8.39 -15.85 9.64
C ARG A 294 9.51 -15.13 8.90
N VAL A 295 9.15 -14.17 8.08
CA VAL A 295 10.09 -13.26 7.42
C VAL A 295 9.82 -11.83 7.88
N ASP A 296 10.86 -11.18 8.39
CA ASP A 296 10.82 -9.79 8.84
C ASP A 296 11.37 -8.89 7.72
N CYS A 297 10.54 -8.00 7.20
CA CYS A 297 10.83 -7.10 6.10
C CYS A 297 11.12 -5.68 6.60
N ASP A 298 12.22 -5.10 6.15
CA ASP A 298 12.53 -3.67 6.30
C ASP A 298 11.86 -2.83 5.18
N VAL A 299 12.19 -1.55 5.05
CA VAL A 299 11.64 -0.62 4.04
C VAL A 299 11.78 -1.18 2.62
N ASP A 300 12.92 -1.80 2.29
CA ASP A 300 13.13 -2.53 1.03
C ASP A 300 12.60 -3.97 1.15
N PHE A 301 11.27 -4.10 1.24
CA PHE A 301 10.60 -5.37 1.51
C PHE A 301 10.48 -6.30 0.30
N ASP A 302 10.77 -5.85 -0.93
CA ASP A 302 10.46 -6.62 -2.15
C ASP A 302 11.14 -8.00 -2.20
N ALA A 303 12.45 -8.06 -1.94
CA ALA A 303 13.21 -9.31 -1.95
C ALA A 303 12.81 -10.28 -0.81
N PRO A 304 12.75 -9.85 0.48
CA PRO A 304 12.31 -10.73 1.56
C PRO A 304 10.84 -11.17 1.40
N ALA A 305 9.96 -10.29 0.91
CA ALA A 305 8.57 -10.66 0.63
C ALA A 305 8.47 -11.71 -0.49
N LYS A 306 9.26 -11.56 -1.57
CA LYS A 306 9.32 -12.57 -2.64
C LYS A 306 9.80 -13.93 -2.11
N TYR A 307 10.87 -13.93 -1.30
CA TYR A 307 11.37 -15.14 -0.66
C TYR A 307 10.28 -15.84 0.18
N TRP A 308 9.53 -15.07 0.96
CA TRP A 308 8.42 -15.60 1.75
C TRP A 308 7.30 -16.19 0.87
N ILE A 309 6.87 -15.47 -0.18
CA ILE A 309 5.81 -15.93 -1.10
C ILE A 309 6.21 -17.25 -1.75
N GLU A 310 7.42 -17.33 -2.33
CA GLU A 310 7.92 -18.54 -3.01
C GLU A 310 8.09 -19.71 -2.04
N GLY A 311 8.61 -19.42 -0.83
CA GLY A 311 8.83 -20.43 0.20
C GLY A 311 7.54 -21.01 0.79
N VAL A 312 6.55 -20.16 1.06
CA VAL A 312 5.20 -20.58 1.47
C VAL A 312 4.56 -21.43 0.38
N LEU A 313 4.58 -20.96 -0.87
CA LEU A 313 3.98 -21.66 -1.99
C LEU A 313 4.60 -23.05 -2.19
N GLY A 314 5.94 -23.13 -2.22
CA GLY A 314 6.64 -24.39 -2.37
C GLY A 314 6.42 -25.35 -1.20
N SER A 315 6.17 -24.83 0.01
CA SER A 315 5.85 -25.67 1.17
C SER A 315 4.45 -26.27 1.07
N LEU A 316 3.45 -25.47 0.69
CA LEU A 316 2.08 -25.96 0.47
C LEU A 316 1.98 -26.95 -0.68
N GLN A 317 2.71 -26.70 -1.78
CA GLN A 317 2.74 -27.62 -2.93
C GLN A 317 3.34 -28.98 -2.55
N ARG A 318 4.46 -29.00 -1.82
CA ARG A 318 5.09 -30.26 -1.37
C ARG A 318 4.16 -31.10 -0.50
N GLU A 319 3.39 -30.45 0.36
CA GLU A 319 2.38 -31.15 1.17
C GLU A 319 1.24 -31.71 0.31
N ASN A 320 0.75 -30.94 -0.66
CA ASN A 320 -0.32 -31.39 -1.56
C ASN A 320 0.13 -32.59 -2.43
N TYR A 321 1.37 -32.57 -2.94
CA TYR A 321 1.93 -33.71 -3.68
C TYR A 321 2.15 -34.93 -2.77
N GLY A 322 2.55 -34.73 -1.51
CA GLY A 322 2.75 -35.81 -0.54
C GLY A 322 1.46 -36.44 0.00
N ALA A 323 0.30 -35.80 -0.18
CA ALA A 323 -1.01 -36.29 0.21
C ALA A 323 -1.71 -37.15 -0.87
N THR A 324 -1.11 -37.31 -2.05
CA THR A 324 -1.63 -38.24 -3.07
C THR A 324 -1.47 -39.67 -2.54
N PRO A 325 -2.55 -40.46 -2.35
CA PRO A 325 -2.43 -41.81 -1.83
C PRO A 325 -1.56 -42.64 -2.78
N ALA A 326 -0.51 -43.27 -2.26
CA ALA A 326 0.16 -44.35 -2.96
C ALA A 326 -0.92 -45.39 -3.32
N GLY A 327 -1.13 -45.58 -4.63
CA GLY A 327 -2.26 -46.33 -5.16
C GLY A 327 -2.42 -47.72 -4.56
N ILE A 328 -3.69 -48.10 -4.37
CA ILE A 328 -4.13 -49.49 -4.30
C ILE A 328 -4.74 -49.82 -5.66
#